data_AF-A0A952R0I4-F1
#
_entry.id   AF-A0A952R0I4-F1
#
_cell.length_a   1.000
_cell.length_b   1.000
_cell.length_c   1.000
_cell.angle_alpha   90.00
_cell.angle_beta   90.00
_cell.angle_gamma   90.00
#
_symmetry.space_group_name_H-M   'P 1'
#
loop_
_entity.id
_entity.type
_entity.pdbx_description
1 polymer ?
#
loop_
_entity_poly.entity_id
_entity_poly.type
_entity_poly.pdbx_seq_one_letter_code
_entity_poly.pdbx_strand_id
1 'polypeptide(L)'
;KQGEIVALLAMHPGGLTCERLHDLQCGGLGESNTTKVAVSRLRKELPVSTSPYRLTVPFKADFIEVSKLLDAGELQKALNLYTGPFLPESDAPAIVEHRQYLEESLRQAALDSKDSDALIQLGTVLDDDLEIWLAARAHLPPGDYRGSAISARIRRIKAGW
;
A
#
# COMPACT_ATOMS: atom_id res chain seq x y z
N LYS A 1 9.58 -12.14 1.22
CA LYS A 1 10.78 -12.00 2.09
C LYS A 1 11.83 -10.97 1.61
N GLN A 2 12.52 -11.12 0.47
CA GLN A 2 13.48 -10.07 0.04
C GLN A 2 12.81 -8.71 -0.23
N GLY A 3 11.63 -8.71 -0.86
CA GLY A 3 10.83 -7.49 -1.06
C GLY A 3 10.48 -6.78 0.25
N GLU A 4 10.20 -7.52 1.34
CA GLU A 4 9.93 -6.94 2.66
C GLU A 4 11.15 -6.22 3.21
N ILE A 5 12.34 -6.81 3.10
CA ILE A 5 13.58 -6.17 3.57
C ILE A 5 13.84 -4.90 2.77
N VAL A 6 13.70 -4.94 1.44
CA VAL A 6 13.88 -3.75 0.60
C VAL A 6 12.88 -2.66 0.97
N ALA A 7 11.60 -3.02 1.14
CA ALA A 7 10.55 -2.12 1.59
C ALA A 7 10.86 -1.47 2.94
N LEU A 8 11.22 -2.27 3.94
CA LEU A 8 11.57 -1.77 5.27
C LEU A 8 12.80 -0.84 5.23
N LEU A 9 13.82 -1.19 4.44
CA LEU A 9 14.98 -0.31 4.26
C LEU A 9 14.62 0.99 3.51
N ALA A 10 13.69 0.93 2.56
CA ALA A 10 13.20 2.10 1.83
C ALA A 10 12.37 3.04 2.73
N MET A 11 11.55 2.48 3.63
CA MET A 11 10.79 3.22 4.65
C MET A 11 11.68 3.86 5.71
N HIS A 12 12.87 3.28 5.94
CA HIS A 12 13.83 3.73 6.94
C HIS A 12 15.17 4.14 6.30
N PRO A 13 15.24 5.27 5.57
CA PRO A 13 16.48 5.73 4.93
C PRO A 13 17.59 6.06 5.95
N GLY A 14 17.19 6.34 7.21
CA GLY A 14 18.09 6.46 8.37
C GLY A 14 18.76 5.15 8.78
N GLY A 15 18.40 4.03 8.17
CA GLY A 15 18.98 2.71 8.39
C GLY A 15 18.41 1.95 9.57
N LEU A 16 18.54 0.62 9.52
CA LEU A 16 18.04 -0.30 10.54
C LEU A 16 19.16 -1.20 11.06
N THR A 17 19.20 -1.39 12.38
CA THR A 17 20.01 -2.47 12.96
C THR A 17 19.40 -3.83 12.58
N CYS A 18 20.18 -4.90 12.71
CA CYS A 18 19.67 -6.24 12.43
C CYS A 18 18.48 -6.62 13.34
N GLU A 19 18.54 -6.25 14.61
CA GLU A 19 17.48 -6.48 15.59
C GLU A 19 16.21 -5.72 15.19
N ARG A 20 16.33 -4.41 14.90
CA ARG A 20 15.17 -3.62 14.51
C ARG A 20 14.54 -4.08 13.21
N LEU A 21 15.35 -4.46 12.22
CA LEU A 21 14.86 -5.02 10.96
C LEU A 21 14.10 -6.33 11.19
N HIS A 22 14.61 -7.19 12.08
CA HIS A 22 13.95 -8.44 12.45
C HIS A 22 12.63 -8.19 13.17
N ASP A 23 12.59 -7.26 14.12
CA ASP A 23 11.38 -6.90 14.86
C ASP A 23 10.28 -6.40 13.92
N LEU A 24 10.61 -5.54 12.95
CA LEU A 24 9.65 -5.04 11.96
C LEU A 24 9.14 -6.16 11.02
N GLN A 25 9.99 -7.15 10.73
CA GLN A 25 9.65 -8.26 9.84
C GLN A 25 8.84 -9.36 10.52
N CYS A 26 9.13 -9.67 11.79
CA CYS A 26 8.60 -10.84 12.49
C CYS A 26 7.81 -10.49 13.76
N GLY A 27 7.71 -9.22 14.15
CA GLY A 27 7.05 -8.80 15.38
C GLY A 27 7.79 -9.25 16.66
N GLY A 28 9.12 -9.42 16.57
CA GLY A 28 9.95 -9.91 17.68
C GLY A 28 9.90 -11.44 17.88
N LEU A 29 9.31 -12.19 16.94
CA LEU A 29 9.28 -13.65 16.98
C LEU A 29 10.47 -14.27 16.22
N GLY A 30 11.15 -15.21 16.87
CA GLY A 30 12.24 -15.99 16.26
C GLY A 30 13.64 -15.39 16.43
N GLU A 31 14.59 -15.86 15.63
CA GLU A 31 15.99 -15.45 15.71
C GLU A 31 16.39 -14.49 14.57
N SER A 32 17.07 -13.40 14.94
CA SER A 32 17.59 -12.38 14.01
C SER A 32 18.66 -12.90 13.04
N ASN A 33 19.20 -14.10 13.25
CA ASN A 33 20.18 -14.72 12.36
C ASN A 33 19.60 -14.97 10.96
N THR A 34 18.30 -15.28 10.88
CA THR A 34 17.58 -15.44 9.60
C THR A 34 17.59 -14.15 8.78
N THR A 35 17.40 -13.01 9.45
CA THR A 35 17.46 -11.67 8.85
C THR A 35 18.87 -11.34 8.35
N LYS A 36 19.93 -11.69 9.10
CA LYS A 36 21.33 -11.51 8.63
C LYS A 36 21.60 -12.26 7.33
N VAL A 37 21.15 -13.51 7.24
CA VAL A 37 21.30 -14.33 6.03
C VAL A 37 20.54 -13.71 4.86
N ALA A 38 19.31 -13.24 5.09
CA ALA A 38 18.51 -12.60 4.05
C ALA A 38 19.13 -11.29 3.54
N VAL A 39 19.67 -10.45 4.43
CA VAL A 39 20.40 -9.22 4.05
C VAL A 39 21.69 -9.55 3.29
N SER A 40 22.43 -10.58 3.71
CA SER A 40 23.62 -11.04 3.00
C SER A 40 23.32 -11.50 1.57
N ARG A 41 22.17 -12.17 1.36
CA ARG A 41 21.68 -12.51 0.02
C ARG A 41 21.28 -11.25 -0.76
N LEU A 42 20.55 -10.33 -0.13
CA LEU A 42 20.12 -9.08 -0.76
C LEU A 42 21.30 -8.23 -1.25
N ARG A 43 22.42 -8.22 -0.52
CA ARG A 43 23.66 -7.51 -0.92
C ARG A 43 24.27 -7.98 -2.23
N LYS A 44 23.92 -9.19 -2.69
CA LYS A 44 24.38 -9.68 -3.99
C LYS A 44 23.65 -9.01 -5.16
N GLU A 45 22.49 -8.42 -4.90
CA GLU A 45 21.61 -7.84 -5.91
C GLU A 45 21.49 -6.32 -5.76
N LEU A 46 21.53 -5.81 -4.53
CA LEU A 46 21.37 -4.39 -4.23
C LEU A 46 22.48 -3.87 -3.30
N PRO A 47 22.91 -2.61 -3.48
CA PRO A 47 23.93 -2.01 -2.63
C PRO A 47 23.32 -1.63 -1.27
N VAL A 48 23.56 -2.50 -0.29
CA VAL A 48 23.12 -2.35 1.10
C VAL A 48 24.33 -2.18 2.02
N SER A 49 24.37 -1.09 2.80
CA SER A 49 25.46 -0.79 3.72
C SER A 49 25.70 -1.88 4.78
N THR A 50 26.88 -1.85 5.41
CA THR A 50 27.10 -2.50 6.71
C THR A 50 26.17 -1.91 7.78
N SER A 51 25.89 -2.66 8.84
CA SER A 51 24.96 -2.23 9.91
C SER A 51 25.33 -0.82 10.43
N PRO A 52 24.37 0.11 10.58
CA PRO A 52 22.93 -0.04 10.27
C PRO A 52 22.67 -0.16 8.75
N TYR A 53 21.88 -1.15 8.37
CA TYR A 53 21.56 -1.49 6.98
C TYR A 53 20.76 -0.36 6.33
N ARG A 54 21.19 0.07 5.14
CA ARG A 54 20.59 1.15 4.34
C ARG A 54 20.72 0.81 2.86
N LEU A 55 19.75 1.23 2.04
CA LEU A 55 19.95 1.31 0.60
C LEU A 55 20.89 2.49 0.30
N THR A 56 22.05 2.21 -0.30
CA THR A 56 23.11 3.24 -0.52
C THR A 56 23.07 3.84 -1.91
N VAL A 57 21.97 3.66 -2.64
CA VAL A 57 21.74 4.26 -3.95
C VAL A 57 20.42 5.02 -3.94
N PRO A 58 20.27 6.04 -4.79
CA PRO A 58 18.98 6.66 -5.01
C PRO A 58 17.96 5.61 -5.46
N PHE A 59 16.77 5.65 -4.87
CA PHE A 59 15.67 4.78 -5.24
C PHE A 59 14.37 5.59 -5.29
N LYS A 60 13.40 5.04 -6.01
CA LYS A 60 12.01 5.46 -5.93
C LYS A 60 11.19 4.24 -5.53
N ALA A 61 10.23 4.46 -4.65
CA ALA A 61 9.26 3.47 -4.25
C ALA A 61 7.88 4.06 -4.44
N ASP A 62 7.05 3.35 -5.18
CA ASP A 62 5.67 3.74 -5.50
C ASP A 62 4.86 4.03 -4.23
N PHE A 63 4.88 3.12 -3.25
CA PHE A 63 4.14 3.27 -2.00
C PHE A 63 4.56 4.52 -1.20
N ILE A 64 5.85 4.87 -1.21
CA ILE A 64 6.36 6.11 -0.57
C ILE A 64 5.83 7.34 -1.32
N GLU A 65 5.81 7.28 -2.64
CA GLU A 65 5.35 8.39 -3.47
C GLU A 65 3.83 8.57 -3.40
N VAL A 66 3.06 7.48 -3.31
CA VAL A 66 1.61 7.53 -3.05
C VAL A 66 1.35 8.24 -1.72
N SER A 67 2.03 7.88 -0.64
CA SER A 67 1.88 8.58 0.66
C SER A 67 2.18 10.08 0.54
N LYS A 68 3.28 10.45 -0.14
CA LYS A 68 3.63 11.88 -0.35
C LYS A 68 2.58 12.63 -1.15
N LEU A 69 2.01 12.01 -2.18
CA LEU A 69 0.97 12.62 -3.00
C LEU A 69 -0.30 12.83 -2.18
N LEU A 70 -0.66 11.88 -1.31
CA LEU A 70 -1.78 12.04 -0.39
C LEU A 70 -1.54 13.16 0.62
N ASP A 71 -0.35 13.23 1.22
CA ASP A 71 0.04 14.31 2.13
C ASP A 71 -0.01 15.69 1.46
N ALA A 72 0.23 15.74 0.14
CA ALA A 72 0.14 16.95 -0.67
C ALA A 72 -1.29 17.27 -1.18
N GLY A 73 -2.29 16.44 -0.86
CA GLY A 73 -3.67 16.58 -1.36
C GLY A 73 -3.86 16.24 -2.85
N GLU A 74 -2.88 15.57 -3.45
CA GLU A 74 -2.82 15.25 -4.88
C GLU A 74 -3.45 13.86 -5.16
N LEU A 75 -4.71 13.69 -4.76
CA LEU A 75 -5.43 12.40 -4.79
C LEU A 75 -5.38 11.72 -6.16
N GLN A 76 -5.68 12.43 -7.25
CA GLN A 76 -5.72 11.81 -8.57
C GLN A 76 -4.35 11.28 -9.00
N LYS A 77 -3.26 11.97 -8.64
CA LYS A 77 -1.90 11.48 -8.91
C LYS A 77 -1.59 10.25 -8.06
N ALA A 78 -2.00 10.24 -6.80
CA ALA A 78 -1.86 9.08 -5.91
C ALA A 78 -2.59 7.86 -6.47
N LEU A 79 -3.86 8.02 -6.90
CA LEU A 79 -4.66 6.94 -7.49
C LEU A 79 -4.09 6.42 -8.80
N ASN A 80 -3.48 7.27 -9.62
CA ASN A 80 -2.83 6.85 -10.86
C ASN A 80 -1.57 6.00 -10.60
N LEU A 81 -0.90 6.22 -9.48
CA LEU A 81 0.28 5.46 -9.08
C LEU A 81 -0.08 4.18 -8.30
N TYR A 82 -1.21 4.18 -7.61
CA TYR A 82 -1.68 3.04 -6.82
C TYR A 82 -2.33 1.97 -7.70
N THR A 83 -1.57 0.96 -8.09
CA THR A 83 -2.03 -0.13 -8.97
C THR A 83 -2.54 -1.37 -8.21
N GLY A 84 -2.46 -1.38 -6.89
CA GLY A 84 -2.86 -2.53 -6.07
C GLY A 84 -2.28 -2.47 -4.65
N PRO A 85 -2.72 -3.38 -3.77
CA PRO A 85 -2.23 -3.47 -2.41
C PRO A 85 -0.70 -3.60 -2.34
N PHE A 86 -0.10 -2.90 -1.39
CA PHE A 86 1.35 -2.96 -1.15
C PHE A 86 1.75 -4.31 -0.53
N LEU A 87 2.54 -5.10 -1.27
CA LEU A 87 3.02 -6.43 -0.85
C LEU A 87 1.88 -7.31 -0.26
N PRO A 88 0.86 -7.68 -1.05
CA PRO A 88 -0.38 -8.29 -0.55
C PRO A 88 -0.15 -9.62 0.15
N GLU A 89 0.86 -10.39 -0.29
CA GLU A 89 1.19 -11.71 0.24
C GLU A 89 2.09 -11.66 1.49
N SER A 90 2.47 -10.47 1.97
CA SER A 90 3.35 -10.35 3.13
C SER A 90 2.58 -10.27 4.44
N ASP A 91 2.97 -11.12 5.38
CA ASP A 91 2.48 -11.11 6.76
C ASP A 91 3.42 -10.36 7.72
N ALA A 92 4.45 -9.69 7.20
CA ALA A 92 5.37 -8.94 8.04
C ALA A 92 4.61 -7.79 8.75
N PRO A 93 4.63 -7.70 10.10
CA PRO A 93 3.75 -6.79 10.84
C PRO A 93 3.84 -5.34 10.37
N ALA A 94 5.05 -4.81 10.18
CA ALA A 94 5.24 -3.44 9.72
C ALA A 94 4.78 -3.21 8.27
N ILE A 95 4.82 -4.24 7.42
CA ILE A 95 4.31 -4.16 6.04
C ILE A 95 2.79 -4.19 6.04
N VAL A 96 2.17 -5.07 6.84
CA VAL A 96 0.72 -5.14 7.00
C VAL A 96 0.17 -3.82 7.55
N GLU A 97 0.78 -3.30 8.62
CA GLU A 97 0.42 -2.00 9.20
C GLU A 97 0.50 -0.88 8.16
N HIS A 98 1.60 -0.82 7.39
CA HIS A 98 1.77 0.21 6.37
C HIS A 98 0.76 0.07 5.22
N ARG A 99 0.49 -1.16 4.77
CA ARG A 99 -0.51 -1.43 3.73
C ARG A 99 -1.89 -0.95 4.16
N GLN A 100 -2.31 -1.33 5.38
CA GLN A 100 -3.61 -0.93 5.94
C GLN A 100 -3.71 0.59 6.08
N TYR A 101 -2.66 1.23 6.58
CA TYR A 101 -2.63 2.69 6.70
C TYR A 101 -2.75 3.39 5.34
N LEU A 102 -1.99 2.92 4.33
CA LEU A 102 -2.01 3.50 3.00
C LEU A 102 -3.37 3.32 2.31
N GLU A 103 -3.95 2.11 2.40
CA GLU A 103 -5.28 1.80 1.86
C GLU A 103 -6.37 2.65 2.51
N GLU A 104 -6.35 2.76 3.84
CA GLU A 104 -7.31 3.59 4.56
C GLU A 104 -7.14 5.08 4.23
N SER A 105 -5.90 5.56 4.07
CA SER A 105 -5.64 6.95 3.68
C SER A 105 -6.18 7.26 2.28
N LEU A 106 -5.99 6.35 1.31
CA LEU A 106 -6.57 6.46 -0.03
C LEU A 106 -8.09 6.46 0.02
N ARG A 107 -8.66 5.56 0.81
CA ARG A 107 -10.09 5.39 0.99
C ARG A 107 -10.74 6.66 1.52
N GLN A 108 -10.22 7.21 2.61
CA GLN A 108 -10.75 8.45 3.21
C GLN A 108 -10.61 9.62 2.25
N ALA A 109 -9.44 9.80 1.63
CA ALA A 109 -9.24 10.87 0.65
C ALA A 109 -10.22 10.78 -0.55
N ALA A 110 -10.48 9.58 -1.05
CA ALA A 110 -11.46 9.36 -2.12
C ALA A 110 -12.90 9.67 -1.67
N LEU A 111 -13.31 9.22 -0.48
CA LEU A 111 -14.64 9.51 0.07
C LEU A 111 -14.84 11.02 0.29
N ASP A 112 -13.84 11.71 0.83
CA ASP A 112 -13.88 13.14 1.09
C ASP A 112 -13.94 13.97 -0.20
N SER A 113 -13.31 13.49 -1.27
CA SER A 113 -13.30 14.18 -2.58
C SER A 113 -14.69 14.29 -3.20
N LYS A 114 -15.59 13.34 -2.90
CA LYS A 114 -16.91 13.19 -3.53
C LYS A 114 -16.86 13.09 -5.06
N ASP A 115 -15.69 12.80 -5.62
CA ASP A 115 -15.50 12.62 -7.04
C ASP A 115 -15.82 11.17 -7.43
N SER A 116 -16.87 11.00 -8.24
CA SER A 116 -17.28 9.69 -8.72
C SER A 116 -16.17 8.97 -9.50
N ASP A 117 -15.30 9.69 -10.22
CA ASP A 117 -14.23 9.08 -11.00
C ASP A 117 -13.13 8.51 -10.09
N ALA A 118 -12.72 9.29 -9.08
CA ALA A 118 -11.76 8.85 -8.06
C ALA A 118 -12.28 7.65 -7.26
N LEU A 119 -13.56 7.68 -6.86
CA LEU A 119 -14.21 6.58 -6.14
C LEU A 119 -14.30 5.31 -6.99
N ILE A 120 -14.65 5.43 -8.28
CA ILE A 120 -14.69 4.28 -9.20
C ILE A 120 -13.28 3.73 -9.39
N GLN A 121 -12.28 4.58 -9.62
CA GLN A 121 -10.89 4.17 -9.81
C GLN A 121 -10.39 3.39 -8.59
N LEU A 122 -10.52 3.94 -7.39
CA LEU A 122 -10.10 3.26 -6.16
C LEU A 122 -10.89 1.96 -5.95
N GLY A 123 -12.21 1.99 -6.13
CA GLY A 123 -13.07 0.82 -5.97
C GLY A 123 -12.75 -0.32 -6.94
N THR A 124 -12.17 -0.03 -8.12
CA THR A 124 -11.71 -1.08 -9.05
C THR A 124 -10.44 -1.78 -8.59
N VAL A 125 -9.63 -1.14 -7.75
CA VAL A 125 -8.36 -1.67 -7.25
C VAL A 125 -8.50 -2.36 -5.89
N LEU A 126 -9.42 -1.90 -5.04
CA LEU A 126 -9.65 -2.46 -3.70
C LEU A 126 -10.65 -3.64 -3.66
N ASP A 127 -10.56 -4.45 -2.61
CA ASP A 127 -11.41 -5.62 -2.32
C ASP A 127 -12.86 -5.26 -2.01
N ASP A 128 -13.60 -4.88 -3.07
CA ASP A 128 -15.07 -4.78 -3.06
C ASP A 128 -15.66 -3.94 -1.91
N ASP A 129 -15.01 -2.81 -1.61
CA ASP A 129 -15.47 -1.88 -0.58
C ASP A 129 -16.87 -1.32 -0.89
N LEU A 130 -17.86 -1.75 -0.11
CA LEU A 130 -19.25 -1.37 -0.31
C LEU A 130 -19.48 0.14 -0.17
N GLU A 131 -18.80 0.80 0.77
CA GLU A 131 -18.98 2.23 1.01
C GLU A 131 -18.47 3.05 -0.16
N ILE A 132 -17.30 2.71 -0.71
CA ILE A 132 -16.76 3.36 -1.91
C ILE A 132 -17.73 3.24 -3.08
N TRP A 133 -18.30 2.06 -3.32
CA TRP A 133 -19.25 1.88 -4.41
C TRP A 133 -20.59 2.60 -4.18
N LEU A 134 -21.06 2.67 -2.94
CA LEU A 134 -22.25 3.47 -2.58
C LEU A 134 -22.00 4.97 -2.74
N ALA A 135 -20.82 5.46 -2.35
CA ALA A 135 -20.44 6.85 -2.55
C ALA A 135 -20.29 7.18 -4.04
N ALA A 136 -19.66 6.30 -4.82
CA ALA A 136 -19.55 6.45 -6.28
C ALA A 136 -20.93 6.57 -6.92
N ARG A 137 -21.89 5.72 -6.49
CA ARG A 137 -23.29 5.78 -6.93
C ARG A 137 -23.95 7.12 -6.61
N ALA A 138 -23.76 7.61 -5.38
CA ALA A 138 -24.44 8.79 -4.89
C ALA A 138 -24.00 10.07 -5.60
N HIS A 139 -22.73 10.13 -6.03
CA HIS A 139 -22.14 11.31 -6.69
C HIS A 139 -22.10 11.20 -8.22
N LEU A 140 -22.54 10.07 -8.79
CA LEU A 140 -22.56 9.89 -10.25
C LEU A 140 -23.63 10.78 -10.90
N PRO A 141 -23.31 11.48 -12.01
CA PRO A 141 -24.29 12.26 -12.75
C PRO A 141 -25.50 11.43 -13.23
N PRO A 142 -26.72 12.00 -13.24
CA PRO A 142 -27.88 11.33 -13.82
C PRO A 142 -27.65 10.95 -15.29
N GLY A 143 -27.92 9.69 -15.63
CA GLY A 143 -27.78 9.18 -17.00
C GLY A 143 -26.38 8.67 -17.37
N ASP A 144 -25.41 8.69 -16.45
CA ASP A 144 -24.09 8.11 -16.68
C ASP A 144 -24.18 6.58 -16.90
N TYR A 145 -23.55 6.10 -17.96
CA TYR A 145 -23.59 4.70 -18.40
C TYR A 145 -22.99 3.73 -17.35
N ARG A 146 -22.02 4.19 -16.56
CA ARG A 146 -21.36 3.42 -15.48
C ARG A 146 -22.34 3.08 -14.36
N GLY A 147 -23.48 3.77 -14.32
CA GLY A 147 -24.54 3.54 -13.37
C GLY A 147 -25.19 2.15 -13.45
N SER A 148 -25.11 1.40 -14.54
CA SER A 148 -25.59 0.00 -14.50
C SER A 148 -24.58 -0.91 -13.77
N ALA A 149 -23.30 -0.77 -14.12
CA ALA A 149 -22.20 -1.57 -13.61
C ALA A 149 -22.00 -1.40 -12.09
N ILE A 150 -21.98 -0.16 -11.58
CA ILE A 150 -21.84 0.11 -10.14
C ILE A 150 -22.98 -0.56 -9.34
N SER A 151 -24.19 -0.64 -9.89
CA SER A 151 -25.39 -1.18 -9.20
C SER A 151 -25.34 -2.69 -9.16
N ALA A 152 -24.83 -3.31 -10.23
CA ALA A 152 -24.53 -4.73 -10.24
C ALA A 152 -23.48 -5.07 -9.18
N ARG A 153 -22.42 -4.26 -9.07
CA ARG A 153 -21.34 -4.47 -8.08
C ARG A 153 -21.84 -4.32 -6.64
N ILE A 154 -22.55 -3.23 -6.31
CA ILE A 154 -23.19 -3.06 -4.99
C ILE A 154 -24.08 -4.25 -4.64
N ARG A 155 -24.92 -4.72 -5.58
CA ARG A 155 -25.78 -5.88 -5.34
C ARG A 155 -24.99 -7.15 -5.09
N ARG A 156 -23.95 -7.43 -5.86
CA ARG A 156 -23.08 -8.59 -5.65
C ARG A 156 -22.42 -8.54 -4.27
N ILE A 157 -21.86 -7.39 -3.90
CA ILE A 157 -21.19 -7.21 -2.60
C ILE A 157 -22.19 -7.47 -1.48
N LYS A 158 -23.38 -6.87 -1.52
CA LYS A 158 -24.44 -7.11 -0.52
C LYS A 158 -24.94 -8.54 -0.46
N ALA A 159 -24.90 -9.29 -1.56
CA ALA A 159 -25.35 -10.68 -1.62
C ALA A 159 -24.26 -11.68 -1.20
N GLY A 160 -23.00 -11.25 -1.09
CA GLY A 160 -21.89 -12.05 -0.59
C GLY A 160 -21.72 -12.01 0.94
N TRP A 161 -22.65 -11.37 1.65
CA TRP A 161 -22.76 -11.31 3.11
C TRP A 161 -23.97 -12.11 3.58
#